data_AF-A0A3D1AUA3-F1
#
_entry.id   AF-A0A3D1AUA3-F1
#
_cell.length_a   1.000
_cell.length_b   1.000
_cell.length_c   1.000
_cell.angle_alpha   90.00
_cell.angle_beta   90.00
_cell.angle_gamma   90.00
#
_symmetry.space_group_name_H-M   'P 1'
#
loop_
_entity.id
_entity.type
_entity.pdbx_description
1 polymer ?
#
loop_
_entity_poly.entity_id
_entity_poly.type
_entity_poly.pdbx_seq_one_letter_code
_entity_poly.pdbx_strand_id
1 'polypeptide(L)'
;MQQDAGGSTPANEQDALHHFDTVAAQAPQSTVANAIASVFRSPQTGTFGQNISQIFAQSNPDQRAGILGQLLSSVGPGALAGLGGMFGGAAPAPVSPEQAQQISPAAVEHMANQAQEQDPSIIDRASSFYAQHPTLVKALGAGAAVLAMKHIADNRGM
;
A
#
# COMPACT_ATOMS: atom_id res chain seq x y z
N MET A 1 19.02 -8.93 -34.79
CA MET A 1 19.63 -8.03 -33.79
C MET A 1 18.70 -6.84 -33.68
N GLN A 2 18.15 -6.62 -32.47
CA GLN A 2 17.44 -5.45 -31.91
C GLN A 2 16.88 -4.43 -32.91
N GLN A 3 15.65 -3.89 -32.79
CA GLN A 3 15.20 -3.05 -31.68
C GLN A 3 13.65 -2.98 -31.72
N ASP A 4 12.97 -3.43 -30.67
CA ASP A 4 11.60 -3.00 -30.34
C ASP A 4 11.57 -2.86 -28.82
N ALA A 5 12.02 -1.70 -28.36
CA ALA A 5 12.11 -1.33 -26.96
C ALA A 5 11.33 -0.03 -26.80
N GLY A 6 10.28 -0.08 -25.98
CA GLY A 6 9.62 1.12 -25.45
C GLY A 6 8.10 1.13 -25.48
N GLY A 7 7.45 0.11 -26.02
CA GLY A 7 6.00 -0.06 -25.90
C GLY A 7 5.61 -0.48 -24.48
N SER A 8 5.25 0.46 -23.62
CA SER A 8 4.44 0.19 -22.43
C SER A 8 3.24 1.10 -22.47
N THR A 9 2.28 0.69 -23.27
CA THR A 9 1.04 1.41 -23.57
C THR A 9 0.15 1.44 -22.32
N PRO A 10 -0.49 2.58 -21.98
CA PRO A 10 -1.43 2.68 -20.85
C PRO A 10 -2.63 1.69 -20.92
N ALA A 11 -2.91 1.12 -22.10
CA ALA A 11 -3.89 0.04 -22.27
C ALA A 11 -3.55 -1.20 -21.44
N ASN A 12 -2.28 -1.63 -21.43
CA ASN A 12 -1.86 -2.81 -20.67
C ASN A 12 -1.94 -2.60 -19.15
N GLU A 13 -1.76 -1.37 -18.69
CA GLU A 13 -1.86 -1.05 -17.25
C GLU A 13 -3.31 -1.07 -16.79
N GLN A 14 -4.20 -0.42 -17.54
CA GLN A 14 -5.64 -0.43 -17.23
C GLN A 14 -6.21 -1.84 -17.31
N ASP A 15 -5.80 -2.64 -18.30
CA ASP A 15 -6.18 -4.04 -18.42
C ASP A 15 -5.68 -4.88 -17.25
N ALA A 16 -4.42 -4.68 -16.81
CA ALA A 16 -3.88 -5.38 -15.65
C ALA A 16 -4.63 -5.04 -14.35
N LEU A 17 -4.98 -3.76 -14.15
CA LEU A 17 -5.76 -3.31 -13.00
C LEU A 17 -7.19 -3.90 -13.03
N HIS A 18 -7.85 -3.91 -14.19
CA HIS A 18 -9.18 -4.50 -14.36
C HIS A 18 -9.16 -6.04 -14.18
N HIS A 19 -8.10 -6.70 -14.65
CA HIS A 19 -7.91 -8.13 -14.45
C HIS A 19 -7.68 -8.46 -12.96
N PHE A 20 -6.89 -7.65 -12.26
CA PHE A 20 -6.68 -7.79 -10.82
C PHE A 20 -8.01 -7.68 -10.06
N ASP A 21 -8.88 -6.72 -10.38
CA ASP A 21 -10.19 -6.62 -9.74
C ASP A 21 -11.01 -7.90 -9.90
N THR A 22 -11.01 -8.46 -11.11
CA THR A 22 -11.75 -9.69 -11.44
C THR A 22 -11.23 -10.89 -10.65
N VAL A 23 -9.90 -11.04 -10.58
CA VAL A 23 -9.25 -12.13 -9.85
C VAL A 23 -9.41 -11.97 -8.34
N ALA A 24 -9.25 -10.75 -7.82
CA ALA A 24 -9.40 -10.45 -6.40
C ALA A 24 -10.84 -10.67 -5.92
N ALA A 25 -11.85 -10.33 -6.73
CA ALA A 25 -13.25 -10.56 -6.40
C ALA A 25 -13.62 -12.05 -6.29
N GLN A 26 -12.87 -12.94 -6.96
CA GLN A 26 -13.09 -14.38 -6.96
C GLN A 26 -12.19 -15.13 -5.98
N ALA A 27 -11.21 -14.46 -5.38
CA ALA A 27 -10.28 -15.05 -4.43
C ALA A 27 -10.76 -14.84 -2.98
N PRO A 28 -10.45 -15.78 -2.06
CA PRO A 28 -10.65 -15.53 -0.63
C PRO A 28 -9.90 -14.27 -0.19
N GLN A 29 -10.51 -13.46 0.69
CA GLN A 29 -9.88 -12.21 1.15
C GLN A 29 -8.49 -12.43 1.78
N SER A 30 -8.28 -13.54 2.48
CA SER A 30 -6.98 -13.92 3.01
C SER A 30 -5.93 -14.15 1.91
N THR A 31 -6.32 -14.72 0.77
CA THR A 31 -5.44 -14.89 -0.39
C THR A 31 -5.07 -13.54 -1.01
N VAL A 32 -6.03 -12.62 -1.13
CA VAL A 32 -5.78 -11.27 -1.65
C VAL A 32 -4.86 -10.49 -0.70
N ALA A 33 -5.09 -10.56 0.61
CA ALA A 33 -4.22 -9.95 1.60
C ALA A 33 -2.80 -10.53 1.55
N ASN A 34 -2.64 -11.85 1.44
CA ASN A 34 -1.32 -12.47 1.29
C ASN A 34 -0.61 -12.03 0.00
N ALA A 35 -1.35 -11.89 -1.10
CA ALA A 35 -0.81 -11.39 -2.35
C ALA A 35 -0.33 -9.94 -2.23
N ILE A 36 -1.10 -9.05 -1.59
CA ILE A 36 -0.67 -7.67 -1.34
C ILE A 36 0.55 -7.64 -0.39
N ALA A 37 0.58 -8.51 0.62
CA ALA A 37 1.73 -8.61 1.53
C ALA A 37 2.99 -9.06 0.79
N SER A 38 2.84 -9.97 -0.17
CA SER A 38 3.95 -10.42 -1.01
C SER A 38 4.50 -9.30 -1.88
N VAL A 39 3.63 -8.43 -2.40
CA VAL A 39 4.03 -7.24 -3.15
C VAL A 39 4.84 -6.33 -2.25
N PHE A 40 4.34 -5.97 -1.06
CA PHE A 40 5.09 -5.11 -0.14
C PHE A 40 6.43 -5.68 0.35
N ARG A 41 6.54 -7.02 0.40
CA ARG A 41 7.79 -7.71 0.77
C ARG A 41 8.72 -7.92 -0.43
N SER A 42 8.24 -7.68 -1.65
CA SER A 42 9.01 -7.93 -2.85
C SER A 42 10.10 -6.87 -3.01
N PRO A 43 11.37 -7.24 -3.21
CA PRO A 43 12.42 -6.28 -3.51
C PRO A 43 12.20 -5.58 -4.86
N GLN A 44 11.34 -6.12 -5.73
CA GLN A 44 11.05 -5.55 -7.06
C GLN A 44 10.16 -4.31 -7.00
N THR A 45 9.44 -4.09 -5.91
CA THR A 45 8.51 -2.97 -5.71
C THR A 45 9.12 -1.87 -4.83
N GLY A 46 10.33 -2.05 -4.30
CA GLY A 46 10.96 -1.12 -3.36
C GLY A 46 10.62 -1.42 -1.90
N THR A 47 11.00 -0.52 -0.99
CA THR A 47 10.77 -0.71 0.46
C THR A 47 9.31 -0.48 0.83
N PHE A 48 8.86 -0.98 1.99
CA PHE A 48 7.49 -0.75 2.46
C PHE A 48 7.17 0.75 2.51
N GLY A 49 8.05 1.58 3.09
CA GLY A 49 7.83 3.02 3.15
C GLY A 49 7.75 3.68 1.78
N GLN A 50 8.56 3.26 0.81
CA GLN A 50 8.50 3.78 -0.56
C GLN A 50 7.15 3.45 -1.22
N ASN A 51 6.69 2.20 -1.08
CA ASN A 51 5.39 1.78 -1.60
C ASN A 51 4.26 2.59 -0.98
N ILE A 52 4.24 2.75 0.36
CA ILE A 52 3.19 3.51 1.06
C ILE A 52 3.24 5.00 0.68
N SER A 53 4.43 5.60 0.53
CA SER A 53 4.61 6.99 0.09
C SER A 53 4.11 7.22 -1.33
N GLN A 54 4.38 6.28 -2.25
CA GLN A 54 3.87 6.34 -3.62
C GLN A 54 2.34 6.24 -3.65
N ILE A 55 1.75 5.28 -2.91
CA ILE A 55 0.29 5.18 -2.76
C ILE A 55 -0.27 6.49 -2.22
N PHE A 56 0.34 7.03 -1.16
CA PHE A 56 -0.10 8.25 -0.50
C PHE A 56 -0.06 9.47 -1.46
N ALA A 57 1.00 9.60 -2.25
CA ALA A 57 1.13 10.68 -3.23
C ALA A 57 0.02 10.63 -4.29
N GLN A 58 -0.34 9.43 -4.75
CA GLN A 58 -1.40 9.19 -5.74
C GLN A 58 -2.82 9.19 -5.15
N SER A 59 -2.93 9.12 -3.82
CA SER A 59 -4.21 9.05 -3.11
C SER A 59 -4.88 10.41 -2.98
N ASN A 60 -6.21 10.39 -2.99
CA ASN A 60 -7.03 11.56 -2.65
C ASN A 60 -7.04 11.82 -1.12
N PRO A 61 -7.55 12.98 -0.65
CA PRO A 61 -7.50 13.35 0.76
C PRO A 61 -8.09 12.32 1.73
N ASP A 62 -9.23 11.72 1.38
CA ASP A 62 -9.89 10.69 2.20
C ASP A 62 -9.04 9.42 2.28
N GLN A 63 -8.47 8.99 1.15
CA GLN A 63 -7.57 7.85 1.08
C GLN A 63 -6.29 8.09 1.88
N ARG A 64 -5.71 9.30 1.79
CA ARG A 64 -4.53 9.70 2.57
C ARG A 64 -4.81 9.65 4.07
N ALA A 65 -5.97 10.13 4.51
CA ALA A 65 -6.41 10.03 5.89
C ALA A 65 -6.53 8.57 6.35
N GLY A 66 -7.09 7.69 5.52
CA GLY A 66 -7.17 6.26 5.77
C GLY A 66 -5.79 5.60 5.92
N ILE A 67 -4.85 5.91 5.02
CA ILE A 67 -3.47 5.40 5.06
C ILE A 67 -2.77 5.85 6.35
N LEU A 68 -2.86 7.14 6.68
CA LEU A 68 -2.26 7.67 7.90
C LEU A 68 -2.87 7.08 9.16
N GLY A 69 -4.20 6.93 9.19
CA GLY A 69 -4.92 6.28 10.29
C GLY A 69 -4.49 4.82 10.48
N GLN A 70 -4.26 4.08 9.40
CA GLN A 70 -3.79 2.70 9.45
C GLN A 70 -2.34 2.62 9.96
N LEU A 71 -1.45 3.48 9.46
CA LEU A 71 -0.08 3.58 9.96
C LEU A 71 -0.07 3.90 11.46
N LEU A 72 -0.82 4.92 11.88
CA LEU A 72 -0.97 5.30 13.30
C LEU A 72 -1.50 4.15 14.16
N SER A 73 -2.51 3.43 13.67
CA SER A 73 -3.10 2.29 14.39
C SER A 73 -2.13 1.13 14.52
N SER A 74 -1.18 1.00 13.58
CA SER A 74 -0.21 -0.10 13.57
C SER A 74 1.04 0.15 14.40
N VAL A 75 1.48 1.40 14.56
CA VAL A 75 2.69 1.75 15.32
C VAL A 75 2.50 1.72 16.85
N GLY A 76 1.26 1.64 17.31
CA GLY A 76 0.94 1.57 18.74
C GLY A 76 1.32 2.84 19.54
N PRO A 77 0.90 2.94 20.81
CA PRO A 77 1.11 4.14 21.62
C PRO A 77 2.58 4.53 21.83
N GLY A 78 3.49 3.54 21.83
CA GLY A 78 4.92 3.74 22.08
C GLY A 78 5.65 4.46 20.94
N ALA A 79 5.35 4.12 19.69
CA ALA A 79 5.91 4.80 18.53
C ALA A 79 5.27 6.17 18.28
N LEU A 80 3.97 6.30 18.61
CA LEU A 80 3.25 7.57 18.56
C LEU A 80 3.90 8.65 19.43
N ALA A 81 4.53 8.26 20.55
CA ALA A 81 5.27 9.20 21.38
C ALA A 81 6.47 9.83 20.64
N GLY A 82 7.15 9.08 19.76
CA GLY A 82 8.22 9.60 18.90
C GLY A 82 7.71 10.51 17.77
N LEU A 83 6.49 10.28 17.32
CA LEU A 83 5.79 11.10 16.32
C LEU A 83 4.99 12.26 16.93
N GLY A 84 4.88 12.33 18.27
CA GLY A 84 4.07 13.30 18.99
C GLY A 84 4.47 14.76 18.75
N GLY A 85 5.72 15.00 18.33
CA GLY A 85 6.17 16.31 17.88
C GLY A 85 5.56 16.75 16.54
N MET A 86 5.19 15.81 15.67
CA MET A 86 4.55 16.09 14.37
C MET A 86 3.04 16.30 14.49
N PHE A 87 2.39 15.63 15.44
CA PHE A 87 0.94 15.68 15.65
C PHE A 87 0.52 16.53 16.88
N GLY A 88 1.44 17.27 17.50
CA GLY A 88 1.09 18.23 18.57
C GLY A 88 0.70 17.59 19.91
N GLY A 89 1.25 16.42 20.25
CA GLY A 89 1.08 15.76 21.55
C GLY A 89 -0.20 14.94 21.71
N ALA A 90 -1.12 15.00 20.75
CA ALA A 90 -2.23 14.07 20.65
C ALA A 90 -2.30 13.61 19.21
N ALA A 91 -2.07 12.33 18.96
CA ALA A 91 -2.56 11.71 17.73
C ALA A 91 -3.93 11.09 18.04
N PRO A 92 -5.04 11.86 18.05
CA PRO A 92 -6.33 11.22 18.05
C PRO A 92 -6.53 10.63 16.66
N ALA A 93 -6.57 9.31 16.56
CA ALA A 93 -7.25 8.69 15.45
C ALA A 93 -8.73 9.14 15.50
N PRO A 94 -9.36 9.49 14.36
CA PRO A 94 -8.84 9.45 12.99
C PRO A 94 -8.19 10.76 12.51
N VAL A 95 -7.18 10.64 11.63
CA VAL A 95 -6.59 11.77 10.89
C VAL A 95 -7.65 12.33 9.93
N SER A 96 -7.86 13.65 9.94
CA SER A 96 -8.81 14.29 8.99
C SER A 96 -8.23 14.38 7.58
N PRO A 97 -9.06 14.40 6.52
CA PRO A 97 -8.60 14.59 5.14
C PRO A 97 -7.78 15.87 4.96
N GLU A 98 -8.14 16.95 5.67
CA GLU A 98 -7.42 18.23 5.64
C GLU A 98 -6.01 18.10 6.25
N GLN A 99 -5.89 17.42 7.40
CA GLN A 99 -4.58 17.11 7.99
C GLN A 99 -3.76 16.20 7.07
N ALA A 100 -4.39 15.22 6.45
CA ALA A 100 -3.72 14.29 5.55
C ALA A 100 -3.15 14.98 4.31
N GLN A 101 -3.75 16.06 3.83
CA GLN A 101 -3.19 16.87 2.74
C GLN A 101 -1.92 17.64 3.14
N GLN A 102 -1.78 17.99 4.42
CA GLN A 102 -0.62 18.72 4.94
C GLN A 102 0.60 17.84 5.17
N ILE A 103 0.41 16.51 5.25
CA ILE A 103 1.51 15.56 5.41
C ILE A 103 2.20 15.33 4.06
N SER A 104 3.52 15.43 4.03
CA SER A 104 4.32 15.16 2.84
C SER A 104 4.53 13.65 2.63
N PRO A 105 4.61 13.16 1.38
CA PRO A 105 4.88 11.74 1.12
C PRO A 105 6.18 11.23 1.79
N ALA A 106 7.22 12.07 1.85
CA ALA A 106 8.47 11.74 2.53
C ALA A 106 8.29 11.52 4.05
N ALA A 107 7.41 12.27 4.70
CA ALA A 107 7.08 12.02 6.11
C ALA A 107 6.35 10.68 6.27
N VAL A 108 5.46 10.34 5.33
CA VAL A 108 4.76 9.04 5.32
C VAL A 108 5.72 7.88 5.10
N GLU A 109 6.68 8.03 4.18
CA GLU A 109 7.74 7.04 3.96
C GLU A 109 8.52 6.75 5.24
N HIS A 110 8.95 7.80 5.94
CA HIS A 110 9.71 7.66 7.18
C HIS A 110 8.89 6.98 8.28
N MET A 111 7.63 7.40 8.46
CA MET A 111 6.71 6.76 9.41
C MET A 111 6.52 5.28 9.09
N ALA A 112 6.27 4.93 7.83
CA ALA A 112 6.03 3.56 7.41
C ALA A 112 7.28 2.68 7.58
N ASN A 113 8.47 3.18 7.25
CA ASN A 113 9.72 2.46 7.49
C ASN A 113 9.95 2.23 9.00
N GLN A 114 9.82 3.28 9.81
CA GLN A 114 9.98 3.17 11.26
C GLN A 114 8.96 2.21 11.88
N ALA A 115 7.74 2.23 11.35
CA ALA A 115 6.68 1.31 11.76
C ALA A 115 7.01 -0.14 11.44
N GLN A 116 7.53 -0.42 10.24
CA GLN A 116 7.98 -1.75 9.83
C GLN A 116 9.17 -2.24 10.67
N GLU A 117 10.11 -1.35 10.99
CA GLU A 117 11.28 -1.69 11.82
C GLU A 117 10.86 -2.08 13.24
N GLN A 118 9.84 -1.42 13.80
CA GLN A 118 9.33 -1.73 15.13
C GLN A 118 8.40 -2.94 15.14
N ASP A 119 7.52 -3.04 14.14
CA ASP A 119 6.53 -4.11 14.02
C ASP A 119 6.44 -4.61 12.58
N PRO A 120 7.16 -5.68 12.22
CA PRO A 120 7.10 -6.28 10.88
C PRO A 120 5.70 -6.77 10.48
N SER A 121 4.81 -7.04 11.45
CA SER A 121 3.43 -7.47 11.16
C SER A 121 2.56 -6.34 10.61
N ILE A 122 3.06 -5.09 10.59
CA ILE A 122 2.40 -3.98 9.89
C ILE A 122 2.11 -4.30 8.44
N ILE A 123 2.99 -5.04 7.76
CA ILE A 123 2.79 -5.42 6.36
C ILE A 123 1.51 -6.25 6.24
N ASP A 124 1.29 -7.20 7.15
CA ASP A 124 0.11 -8.07 7.11
C ASP A 124 -1.18 -7.30 7.45
N ARG A 125 -1.10 -6.36 8.41
CA ARG A 125 -2.22 -5.47 8.76
C ARG A 125 -2.57 -4.52 7.63
N ALA A 126 -1.56 -3.90 7.00
CA ALA A 126 -1.71 -3.02 5.86
C ALA A 126 -2.33 -3.79 4.69
N SER A 127 -1.80 -4.96 4.37
CA SER A 127 -2.35 -5.81 3.31
C SER A 127 -3.78 -6.25 3.54
N SER A 128 -4.14 -6.60 4.78
CA SER A 128 -5.52 -6.96 5.16
C SER A 128 -6.48 -5.78 5.00
N PHE A 129 -6.02 -4.57 5.30
CA PHE A 129 -6.76 -3.34 5.05
C PHE A 129 -6.91 -3.07 3.55
N TYR A 130 -5.83 -3.11 2.78
CA TYR A 130 -5.87 -2.88 1.33
C TYR A 130 -6.68 -3.94 0.57
N ALA A 131 -6.74 -5.19 1.05
CA ALA A 131 -7.60 -6.23 0.50
C ALA A 131 -9.11 -5.87 0.61
N GLN A 132 -9.48 -5.02 1.57
CA GLN A 132 -10.84 -4.50 1.73
C GLN A 132 -11.05 -3.20 0.93
N HIS A 133 -9.97 -2.57 0.46
CA HIS A 133 -9.98 -1.31 -0.28
C HIS A 133 -9.28 -1.45 -1.65
N PRO A 134 -9.87 -2.16 -2.62
CA PRO A 134 -9.25 -2.44 -3.92
C PRO A 134 -8.88 -1.18 -4.71
N THR A 135 -9.56 -0.05 -4.49
CA THR A 135 -9.18 1.25 -5.06
C THR A 135 -7.79 1.73 -4.64
N LEU A 136 -7.34 1.38 -3.44
CA LEU A 136 -6.01 1.71 -2.96
C LEU A 136 -4.94 0.76 -3.52
N VAL A 137 -5.29 -0.49 -3.83
CA VAL A 137 -4.36 -1.43 -4.49
C VAL A 137 -4.03 -0.93 -5.90
N LYS A 138 -4.98 -0.31 -6.59
CA LYS A 138 -4.75 0.31 -7.90
C LYS A 138 -3.73 1.45 -7.86
N ALA A 139 -3.62 2.15 -6.72
CA ALA A 139 -2.64 3.20 -6.51
C ALA A 139 -1.20 2.68 -6.33
N LEU A 140 -0.99 1.36 -6.20
CA LEU A 140 0.34 0.75 -6.34
C LEU A 140 0.77 0.61 -7.81
N GLY A 141 -0.15 0.81 -8.76
CA GLY A 141 0.10 0.71 -10.18
C GLY A 141 0.01 -0.72 -10.73
N ALA A 142 0.09 -0.83 -12.06
CA ALA A 142 -0.13 -2.08 -12.78
C ALA A 142 0.94 -3.16 -12.50
N GLY A 143 2.20 -2.75 -12.23
CA GLY A 143 3.27 -3.70 -11.90
C GLY A 143 2.99 -4.47 -10.61
N ALA A 144 2.50 -3.78 -9.58
CA ALA A 144 2.08 -4.40 -8.33
C ALA A 144 0.85 -5.31 -8.52
N ALA A 145 -0.10 -4.91 -9.37
CA ALA A 145 -1.26 -5.72 -9.69
C ALA A 145 -0.87 -7.04 -10.37
N VAL A 146 0.08 -7.02 -11.33
CA VAL A 146 0.59 -8.24 -11.97
C VAL A 146 1.28 -9.17 -10.97
N LEU A 147 2.12 -8.62 -10.09
CA LEU A 147 2.78 -9.41 -9.05
C LEU A 147 1.78 -10.02 -8.06
N ALA A 148 0.77 -9.25 -7.64
CA ALA A 148 -0.28 -9.76 -6.77
C ALA A 148 -1.09 -10.86 -7.45
N MET A 149 -1.48 -10.69 -8.72
CA MET A 149 -2.20 -11.72 -9.48
C MET A 149 -1.39 -13.01 -9.59
N LYS A 150 -0.08 -12.91 -9.87
CA LYS A 150 0.81 -14.06 -9.87
C LYS A 150 0.76 -14.80 -8.53
N HIS A 151 0.84 -14.07 -7.42
CA HIS A 151 0.78 -14.68 -6.10
C HIS A 151 -0.57 -15.33 -5.79
N ILE A 152 -1.68 -14.74 -6.26
CA ILE A 152 -3.02 -15.34 -6.13
C ILE A 152 -3.11 -16.63 -6.95
N ALA A 153 -2.55 -16.67 -8.15
CA ALA A 153 -2.51 -17.85 -9.01
C ALA A 153 -1.64 -18.97 -8.41
N ASP A 154 -0.43 -18.62 -7.95
CA ASP A 154 0.50 -19.56 -7.31
C ASP A 154 -0.13 -20.20 -6.06
N ASN A 155 -0.88 -19.42 -5.25
CA ASN A 155 -1.58 -19.93 -4.07
C ASN A 155 -2.77 -20.84 -4.39
N ARG A 156 -3.24 -20.88 -5.65
CA ARG A 156 -4.29 -21.78 -6.13
C ARG A 156 -3.72 -23.08 -6.73
N GLY A 157 -2.39 -23.25 -6.77
CA GLY A 157 -1.74 -24.43 -7.31
C GLY A 157 -1.82 -24.55 -8.84
N MET A 158 -1.87 -23.41 -9.54
CA MET A 158 -1.89 -23.32 -11.01
C MET A 158 -0.48 -23.03 -11.54
#